data_AF-A0AAV2QTS5-F1
#
_entry.id   AF-A0AAV2QTS5-F1
#
_cell.length_a   1.000
_cell.length_b   1.000
_cell.length_c   1.000
_cell.angle_alpha   90.00
_cell.angle_beta   90.00
_cell.angle_gamma   90.00
#
_symmetry.space_group_name_H-M   'P 1'
#
loop_
_entity.id
_entity.type
_entity.pdbx_description
1 polymer ?
#
loop_
_entity_poly.entity_id
_entity_poly.type
_entity_poly.pdbx_seq_one_letter_code
_entity_poly.pdbx_strand_id
1 'polypeptide(L)'
;MAWTYSAIILLLLSLLAQTGYVQACNDDCKDDLIQRFANLLDNKNSVLENKYNLKMEQISNTLTSHHDSIILMSHDLQSVKTRVEKYERNFEELKTLNFFIISQITDHLAQDRATQNPSSSQNINDLNDPINDLKTLTRESNVIMNEIRESIEDYKGTSNTTTQKLNDILENIEEMDLTMMKADNTTTQKLNDILENIEAMDQTMMEADNVTMDFMKMLSNEVERCPKGYLKIPASGECFKIYFDKFRSWTEANELCRAEGLTMAKPNDPVTLRNYINTHYGYPTSGKWPWVWLAARSTGSYFQWQPNGGRITSSSPLWWSSPGSSPSSRYCLYLLTEDSELKSKPQQPYSWSLCSYSGGFYALCQLVSE
;
A
#
# COMPACT_ATOMS: atom_id res chain seq x y z
N MET A 1 71.86 45.53 1.50
CA MET A 1 71.32 46.70 0.77
C MET A 1 72.30 47.87 0.64
N ALA A 2 73.20 48.14 1.60
CA ALA A 2 74.16 49.25 1.50
C ALA A 2 75.06 49.22 0.24
N TRP A 3 75.52 48.03 -0.18
CA TRP A 3 76.42 47.87 -1.34
C TRP A 3 75.77 48.15 -2.71
N THR A 4 74.45 47.94 -2.84
CA THR A 4 73.72 48.20 -4.10
C THR A 4 73.38 49.68 -4.26
N TYR A 5 73.21 50.41 -3.16
CA TYR A 5 72.96 51.86 -3.19
C TYR A 5 74.22 52.66 -3.55
N SER A 6 75.40 52.29 -3.05
CA SER A 6 76.66 52.92 -3.48
C SER A 6 76.94 52.72 -4.97
N ALA A 7 76.61 51.56 -5.54
CA ALA A 7 76.79 51.29 -6.96
C ALA A 7 75.86 52.15 -7.84
N ILE A 8 74.61 52.38 -7.40
CA ILE A 8 73.64 53.21 -8.14
C ILE A 8 74.00 54.70 -8.05
N ILE A 9 74.47 55.18 -6.89
CA ILE A 9 74.95 56.56 -6.73
C ILE A 9 76.19 56.82 -7.59
N LEU A 10 77.14 55.88 -7.63
CA LEU A 10 78.32 55.99 -8.51
C LEU A 10 77.95 55.94 -10.00
N LEU A 11 76.95 55.14 -10.39
CA LEU A 11 76.43 55.10 -11.76
C LEU A 11 75.75 56.42 -12.16
N LEU A 12 74.92 56.99 -11.28
CA LEU A 12 74.24 58.27 -11.52
C LEU A 12 75.23 59.44 -11.56
N LEU A 13 76.25 59.46 -10.69
CA LEU A 13 77.32 60.44 -10.74
C LEU A 13 78.16 60.29 -12.02
N SER A 14 78.39 59.07 -12.52
CA SER A 14 79.08 58.84 -13.79
C SER A 14 78.26 59.29 -15.01
N LEU A 15 76.93 59.10 -14.98
CA LEU A 15 76.00 59.55 -16.02
C LEU A 15 75.89 61.07 -16.04
N LEU A 16 75.86 61.73 -14.87
CA LEU A 16 75.85 63.19 -14.77
C LEU A 16 77.19 63.82 -15.18
N ALA A 17 78.31 63.13 -14.98
CA ALA A 17 79.61 63.57 -15.47
C ALA A 17 79.72 63.47 -17.01
N GLN A 18 79.07 62.49 -17.64
CA GLN A 18 79.11 62.27 -19.09
C GLN A 18 78.24 63.25 -19.90
N THR A 19 77.23 63.89 -19.28
CA THR A 19 76.34 64.83 -20.00
C THR A 19 76.90 66.25 -20.11
N GLY A 20 78.16 66.49 -19.72
CA GLY A 20 78.83 67.80 -19.86
C GLY A 20 78.28 68.89 -18.93
N TYR A 21 77.31 68.57 -18.08
CA TYR A 21 76.63 69.52 -17.18
C TYR A 21 77.51 70.00 -16.02
N VAL A 22 78.62 69.30 -15.75
CA VAL A 22 79.50 69.57 -14.60
C VAL A 22 80.51 70.69 -14.88
N GLN A 23 80.70 71.13 -16.13
CA GLN A 23 81.76 72.09 -16.45
C GLN A 23 81.43 73.55 -16.07
N ALA A 24 80.30 73.79 -15.40
CA ALA A 24 79.88 75.13 -14.96
C ALA A 24 79.49 75.25 -13.47
N CYS A 25 79.53 74.19 -12.65
CA CYS A 25 79.28 74.33 -11.20
C CYS A 25 80.61 74.38 -10.42
N ASN A 26 80.83 75.49 -9.72
CA ASN A 26 81.88 75.63 -8.71
C ASN A 26 81.61 74.68 -7.52
N ASP A 27 82.64 74.35 -6.74
CA ASP A 27 82.62 73.33 -5.69
C ASP A 27 81.47 73.53 -4.66
N ASP A 28 81.08 74.77 -4.35
CA ASP A 28 79.96 75.07 -3.42
C ASP A 28 78.59 74.54 -3.89
N CYS A 29 78.37 74.43 -5.20
CA CYS A 29 77.13 73.89 -5.79
C CYS A 29 77.03 72.37 -5.57
N LYS A 30 78.17 71.69 -5.44
CA LYS A 30 78.24 70.23 -5.32
C LYS A 30 77.85 69.76 -3.92
N ASP A 31 78.27 70.49 -2.89
CA ASP A 31 78.02 70.12 -1.50
C ASP A 31 76.55 70.30 -1.08
N ASP A 32 75.87 71.37 -1.54
CA ASP A 32 74.42 71.54 -1.28
C ASP A 32 73.58 70.43 -1.95
N LEU A 33 73.98 70.00 -3.15
CA LEU A 33 73.27 68.94 -3.87
C LEU A 33 73.45 67.58 -3.16
N ILE A 34 74.65 67.28 -2.66
CA ILE A 34 74.94 66.06 -1.91
C ILE A 34 74.14 66.04 -0.60
N GLN A 35 74.10 67.17 0.14
CA GLN A 35 73.40 67.24 1.42
C GLN A 35 71.88 67.08 1.25
N ARG A 36 71.27 67.65 0.20
CA ARG A 36 69.84 67.48 -0.10
C ARG A 36 69.51 66.04 -0.49
N PHE A 37 70.39 65.37 -1.23
CA PHE A 37 70.20 63.96 -1.58
C PHE A 37 70.31 63.03 -0.36
N ALA A 38 71.26 63.29 0.55
CA ALA A 38 71.41 62.52 1.78
C ALA A 38 70.15 62.61 2.67
N ASN A 39 69.61 63.82 2.86
CA ASN A 39 68.39 64.03 3.65
C ASN A 39 67.15 63.38 3.02
N LEU A 40 67.05 63.34 1.70
CA LEU A 40 65.97 62.64 0.99
C LEU A 40 66.05 61.11 1.12
N LEU A 41 67.27 60.57 1.23
CA LEU A 41 67.49 59.13 1.41
C LEU A 41 67.14 58.67 2.83
N ASP A 42 67.55 59.41 3.86
CA ASP A 42 67.25 59.06 5.26
C ASP A 42 65.75 59.09 5.56
N ASN A 43 65.06 60.12 5.05
CA ASN A 43 63.62 60.25 5.28
C ASN A 43 62.81 59.15 4.55
N LYS A 44 63.30 58.67 3.40
CA LYS A 44 62.69 57.52 2.72
C LYS A 44 62.95 56.18 3.43
N ASN A 45 64.11 56.00 4.04
CA ASN A 45 64.45 54.76 4.74
C ASN A 45 63.61 54.55 6.02
N SER A 46 63.40 55.60 6.82
CA SER A 46 62.56 55.51 8.04
C SER A 46 61.08 55.16 7.71
N VAL A 47 60.55 55.70 6.61
CA VAL A 47 59.20 55.38 6.13
C VAL A 47 59.10 53.93 5.64
N LEU A 48 60.16 53.40 5.02
CA LEU A 48 60.21 52.01 4.56
C LEU A 48 60.28 51.01 5.72
N GLU A 49 61.05 51.31 6.77
CA GLU A 49 61.22 50.43 7.93
C GLU A 49 59.94 50.32 8.76
N ASN A 50 59.25 51.44 9.01
CA ASN A 50 57.93 51.42 9.67
C ASN A 50 56.88 50.67 8.85
N LYS A 51 56.91 50.79 7.52
CA LYS A 51 55.99 50.06 6.64
C LYS A 51 56.26 48.55 6.63
N TYR A 52 57.52 48.15 6.83
CA TYR A 52 57.90 46.74 6.92
C TYR A 52 57.43 46.11 8.24
N ASN A 53 57.66 46.78 9.37
CA ASN A 53 57.29 46.27 10.69
C ASN A 53 55.76 46.12 10.85
N LEU A 54 54.99 47.10 10.39
CA LEU A 54 53.52 47.03 10.40
C LEU A 54 53.00 45.82 9.59
N LYS A 55 53.68 45.50 8.48
CA LYS A 55 53.30 44.40 7.61
C LYS A 55 53.63 43.03 8.23
N MET A 56 54.73 42.94 8.99
CA MET A 56 55.10 41.71 9.70
C MET A 56 54.15 41.41 10.87
N GLU A 57 53.70 42.43 11.59
CA GLU A 57 52.70 42.28 12.67
C GLU A 57 51.33 41.83 12.11
N GLN A 58 50.90 42.39 10.98
CA GLN A 58 49.69 41.95 10.27
C GLN A 58 49.79 40.47 9.82
N ILE A 59 50.95 40.03 9.34
CA ILE A 59 51.20 38.64 8.97
C ILE A 59 51.11 37.71 10.19
N SER A 60 51.72 38.09 11.32
CA SER A 60 51.67 37.29 12.56
C SER A 60 50.25 37.11 13.08
N ASN A 61 49.45 38.18 13.13
CA ASN A 61 48.07 38.12 13.60
C ASN A 61 47.18 37.29 12.66
N THR A 62 47.47 37.33 11.36
CA THR A 62 46.78 36.50 10.37
C THR A 62 47.11 35.00 10.58
N LEU A 63 48.37 34.66 10.85
CA LEU A 63 48.82 33.28 11.10
C LEU A 63 48.18 32.65 12.34
N THR A 64 48.08 33.39 13.45
CA THR A 64 47.44 32.89 14.68
C THR A 64 45.95 32.64 14.48
N SER A 65 45.24 33.55 13.79
CA SER A 65 43.83 33.38 13.45
C SER A 65 43.57 32.16 12.55
N HIS A 66 44.50 31.83 11.66
CA HIS A 66 44.38 30.63 10.83
C HIS A 66 44.62 29.34 11.64
N HIS A 67 45.45 29.35 12.68
CA HIS A 67 45.72 28.18 13.51
C HIS A 67 44.48 27.75 14.32
N ASP A 68 43.78 28.70 14.95
CA ASP A 68 42.57 28.40 15.73
C ASP A 68 41.42 27.91 14.83
N SER A 69 41.34 28.44 13.60
CA SER A 69 40.39 27.97 12.58
C SER A 69 40.66 26.52 12.18
N ILE A 70 41.93 26.10 12.08
CA ILE A 70 42.31 24.72 11.72
C ILE A 70 41.94 23.72 12.84
N ILE A 71 42.06 24.11 14.11
CA ILE A 71 41.69 23.25 15.25
C ILE A 71 40.17 23.01 15.31
N LEU A 72 39.38 24.06 15.08
CA LEU A 72 37.92 23.94 14.98
C LEU A 72 37.51 23.04 13.81
N MET A 73 38.16 23.19 12.65
CA MET A 73 37.95 22.33 11.48
C MET A 73 38.23 20.85 11.76
N SER A 74 39.23 20.53 12.58
CA SER A 74 39.54 19.14 12.93
C SER A 74 38.47 18.47 13.80
N HIS A 75 37.80 19.23 14.67
CA HIS A 75 36.76 18.69 15.55
C HIS A 75 35.47 18.41 14.77
N ASP A 76 35.10 19.33 13.86
CA ASP A 76 33.92 19.16 13.02
C ASP A 76 34.11 18.05 11.99
N LEU A 77 35.33 17.87 11.46
CA LEU A 77 35.64 16.74 10.56
C LEU A 77 35.47 15.38 11.26
N GLN A 78 35.81 15.29 12.55
CA GLN A 78 35.63 14.07 13.34
C GLN A 78 34.14 13.79 13.64
N SER A 79 33.35 14.86 13.85
CA SER A 79 31.89 14.77 13.97
C SER A 79 31.25 14.26 12.67
N VAL A 80 31.65 14.81 11.52
CA VAL A 80 31.20 14.34 10.19
C VAL A 80 31.58 12.89 9.96
N LYS A 81 32.83 12.50 10.26
CA LYS A 81 33.29 11.11 10.14
C LYS A 81 32.41 10.13 10.94
N THR A 82 32.10 10.46 12.19
CA THR A 82 31.26 9.61 13.06
C THR A 82 29.84 9.44 12.49
N ARG A 83 29.31 10.49 11.84
CA ARG A 83 27.99 10.44 11.18
C ARG A 83 28.00 9.59 9.92
N VAL A 84 29.08 9.67 9.12
CA VAL A 84 29.26 8.81 7.93
C VAL A 84 29.36 7.33 8.33
N GLU A 85 30.11 6.99 9.38
CA GLU A 85 30.21 5.60 9.88
C GLU A 85 28.85 5.07 10.38
N LYS A 86 27.98 5.93 10.93
CA LYS A 86 26.61 5.56 11.29
C LYS A 86 25.76 5.28 10.06
N TYR A 87 25.92 6.06 9.00
CA TYR A 87 25.22 5.87 7.73
C TYR A 87 25.60 4.55 7.05
N GLU A 88 26.90 4.23 6.98
CA GLU A 88 27.39 2.97 6.43
C GLU A 88 26.80 1.75 7.16
N ARG A 89 26.67 1.83 8.50
CA ARG A 89 26.06 0.77 9.30
C ARG A 89 24.58 0.57 8.97
N ASN A 90 23.81 1.65 8.89
CA ASN A 90 22.39 1.60 8.52
C ASN A 90 22.19 1.04 7.11
N PHE A 91 23.13 1.32 6.19
CA PHE A 91 23.10 0.79 4.83
C PHE A 91 23.33 -0.73 4.76
N GLU A 92 24.24 -1.27 5.57
CA GLU A 92 24.45 -2.73 5.65
C GLU A 92 23.28 -3.46 6.34
N GLU A 93 22.62 -2.82 7.32
CA GLU A 93 21.37 -3.32 7.92
C GLU A 93 20.24 -3.38 6.88
N LEU A 94 20.09 -2.34 6.05
CA LEU A 94 19.13 -2.31 4.94
C LEU A 94 19.38 -3.42 3.91
N LYS A 95 20.64 -3.67 3.54
CA LYS A 95 20.99 -4.80 2.65
C LYS A 95 20.58 -6.13 3.26
N THR A 96 20.88 -6.33 4.54
CA THR A 96 20.55 -7.58 5.26
C THR A 96 19.05 -7.80 5.32
N LEU A 97 18.27 -6.75 5.62
CA LEU A 97 16.81 -6.80 5.64
C LEU A 97 16.23 -7.12 4.25
N ASN A 98 16.77 -6.51 3.20
CA ASN A 98 16.33 -6.79 1.82
C ASN A 98 16.56 -8.26 1.43
N PHE A 99 17.74 -8.82 1.75
CA PHE A 99 18.01 -10.24 1.54
C PHE A 99 17.04 -11.15 2.32
N PHE A 100 16.71 -10.79 3.56
CA PHE A 100 15.75 -11.53 4.37
C PHE A 100 14.34 -11.54 3.74
N ILE A 101 13.85 -10.38 3.30
CA ILE A 101 12.53 -10.24 2.65
C ILE A 101 12.47 -11.07 1.37
N ILE A 102 13.51 -11.00 0.53
CA ILE A 102 13.60 -11.79 -0.71
C ILE A 102 13.57 -13.30 -0.41
N SER A 103 14.27 -13.74 0.64
CA SER A 103 14.25 -15.15 1.07
C SER A 103 12.85 -15.59 1.50
N GLN A 104 12.16 -14.80 2.33
CA GLN A 104 10.81 -15.13 2.82
C GLN A 104 9.80 -15.23 1.67
N ILE A 105 9.85 -14.29 0.71
CA ILE A 105 9.00 -14.32 -0.48
C ILE A 105 9.27 -15.58 -1.31
N THR A 106 10.55 -15.94 -1.49
CA THR A 106 10.94 -17.13 -2.26
C THR A 106 10.44 -18.42 -1.62
N ASP A 107 10.56 -18.54 -0.30
CA ASP A 107 10.07 -19.71 0.45
C ASP A 107 8.55 -19.82 0.41
N HIS A 108 7.83 -18.70 0.48
CA HIS A 108 6.37 -18.68 0.39
C HIS A 108 5.88 -19.14 -1.00
N LEU A 109 6.50 -18.61 -2.06
CA LEU A 109 6.21 -19.02 -3.44
C LEU A 109 6.53 -20.51 -3.69
N ALA A 110 7.54 -21.06 -3.02
CA ALA A 110 7.86 -22.48 -3.09
C ALA A 110 6.81 -23.35 -2.36
N GLN A 111 6.29 -22.89 -1.21
CA GLN A 111 5.23 -23.58 -0.45
C GLN A 111 3.88 -23.59 -1.19
N ASP A 112 3.50 -22.48 -1.82
CA ASP A 112 2.26 -22.39 -2.58
C ASP A 112 2.27 -23.34 -3.80
N ARG A 113 3.42 -23.46 -4.49
CA ARG A 113 3.59 -24.46 -5.55
C ARG A 113 3.46 -25.90 -5.07
N ALA A 114 3.83 -26.19 -3.83
CA ALA A 114 3.84 -27.55 -3.30
C ALA A 114 2.45 -28.03 -2.83
N THR A 115 1.52 -27.12 -2.53
CA THR A 115 0.28 -27.47 -1.81
C THR A 115 -1.01 -27.46 -2.65
N GLN A 116 -1.01 -26.91 -3.88
CA GLN A 116 -2.18 -26.86 -4.78
C GLN A 116 -3.52 -26.51 -4.09
N ASN A 117 -3.51 -25.67 -3.06
CA ASN A 117 -4.71 -25.31 -2.30
C ASN A 117 -4.92 -23.79 -2.33
N PRO A 118 -5.90 -23.25 -3.09
CA PRO A 118 -6.05 -21.82 -3.36
C PRO A 118 -6.67 -21.01 -2.20
N SER A 119 -6.77 -21.55 -0.99
CA SER A 119 -7.46 -20.90 0.15
C SER A 119 -6.53 -20.35 1.25
N SER A 120 -5.23 -20.18 1.01
CA SER A 120 -4.27 -19.61 1.98
C SER A 120 -3.95 -18.13 1.72
N SER A 121 -4.96 -17.27 1.56
CA SER A 121 -4.78 -15.82 1.44
C SER A 121 -4.38 -15.12 2.75
N GLN A 122 -3.98 -15.88 3.78
CA GLN A 122 -3.77 -15.37 5.14
C GLN A 122 -2.34 -14.87 5.43
N ASN A 123 -1.35 -15.10 4.54
CA ASN A 123 0.06 -14.82 4.84
C ASN A 123 0.68 -13.58 4.15
N ILE A 124 0.00 -12.92 3.20
CA ILE A 124 0.57 -11.70 2.57
C ILE A 124 0.66 -10.53 3.56
N ASN A 125 -0.24 -10.51 4.56
CA ASN A 125 -0.24 -9.47 5.59
C ASN A 125 1.02 -9.50 6.47
N ASP A 126 1.72 -10.63 6.56
CA ASP A 126 2.94 -10.77 7.34
C ASP A 126 4.15 -10.09 6.66
N LEU A 127 4.02 -9.69 5.39
CA LEU A 127 5.03 -8.90 4.67
C LEU A 127 4.89 -7.39 4.92
N ASN A 128 3.78 -6.92 5.50
CA ASN A 128 3.56 -5.50 5.74
C ASN A 128 4.54 -4.93 6.77
N ASP A 129 4.87 -5.71 7.81
CA ASP A 129 5.78 -5.25 8.87
C ASP A 129 7.22 -5.05 8.32
N PRO A 130 7.84 -6.03 7.61
CA PRO A 130 9.14 -5.81 6.97
C PRO A 130 9.18 -4.66 5.96
N ILE A 131 8.08 -4.44 5.21
CA ILE A 131 7.97 -3.34 4.25
C ILE A 131 7.90 -1.99 4.98
N ASN A 132 7.20 -1.92 6.11
CA ASN A 132 7.12 -0.70 6.92
C ASN A 132 8.45 -0.39 7.62
N ASP A 133 9.19 -1.41 8.03
CA ASP A 133 10.55 -1.25 8.56
C ASP A 133 11.50 -0.69 7.49
N LEU A 134 11.41 -1.19 6.25
CA LEU A 134 12.19 -0.69 5.12
C LEU A 134 11.89 0.78 4.80
N LYS A 135 10.61 1.18 4.83
CA LYS A 135 10.19 2.58 4.64
C LYS A 135 10.72 3.48 5.76
N THR A 136 10.72 2.98 7.00
CA THR A 136 11.23 3.72 8.16
C THR A 136 12.73 3.98 8.04
N LEU A 137 13.51 2.94 7.72
CA LEU A 137 14.96 3.06 7.51
C LEU A 137 15.31 3.99 6.33
N THR A 138 14.52 3.96 5.25
CA THR A 138 14.67 4.89 4.11
C THR A 138 14.44 6.34 4.53
N ARG A 139 13.42 6.59 5.37
CA ARG A 139 13.13 7.93 5.89
C ARG A 139 14.26 8.43 6.80
N GLU A 140 14.78 7.58 7.67
CA GLU A 140 15.90 7.93 8.56
C GLU A 140 17.18 8.23 7.77
N SER A 141 17.47 7.46 6.73
CA SER A 141 18.59 7.71 5.80
C SER A 141 18.50 9.09 5.15
N ASN A 142 17.32 9.48 4.66
CA ASN A 142 17.09 10.78 4.03
C ASN A 142 17.24 11.96 5.02
N VAL A 143 16.84 11.78 6.29
CA VAL A 143 17.05 12.80 7.34
C VAL A 143 18.53 13.01 7.58
N ILE A 144 19.32 11.93 7.73
CA ILE A 144 20.77 12.02 7.94
C ILE A 144 21.46 12.71 6.75
N MET A 145 21.05 12.43 5.51
CA MET A 145 21.60 13.08 4.32
C MET A 145 21.32 14.59 4.27
N ASN A 146 20.12 15.01 4.68
CA ASN A 146 19.79 16.42 4.76
C ASN A 146 20.59 17.14 5.86
N GLU A 147 20.76 16.53 7.02
CA GLU A 147 21.60 17.07 8.11
C GLU A 147 23.07 17.20 7.71
N ILE A 148 23.60 16.24 6.93
CA ILE A 148 24.94 16.31 6.36
C ILE A 148 25.03 17.47 5.38
N ARG A 149 24.04 17.64 4.49
CA ARG A 149 24.01 18.75 3.51
C ARG A 149 23.98 20.12 4.20
N GLU A 150 23.15 20.28 5.23
CA GLU A 150 23.08 21.52 6.03
C GLU A 150 24.40 21.81 6.76
N SER A 151 25.02 20.79 7.37
CA SER A 151 26.31 20.93 8.05
C SER A 151 27.44 21.35 7.10
N ILE A 152 27.33 20.96 5.82
CA ILE A 152 28.29 21.31 4.77
C ILE A 152 28.06 22.74 4.23
N GLU A 153 26.80 23.17 4.08
CA GLU A 153 26.47 24.53 3.66
C GLU A 153 26.94 25.58 4.69
N ASP A 154 26.78 25.30 5.98
CA ASP A 154 27.32 26.15 7.05
C ASP A 154 28.85 26.28 6.97
N TYR A 155 29.53 25.25 6.45
CA TYR A 155 30.98 25.19 6.32
C TYR A 155 31.53 25.97 5.11
N LYS A 156 30.74 26.16 4.04
CA LYS A 156 31.13 26.95 2.86
C LYS A 156 31.44 28.43 3.20
N GLY A 157 31.02 28.90 4.38
CA GLY A 157 31.26 30.26 4.87
C GLY A 157 32.67 30.57 5.40
N THR A 158 33.58 29.59 5.55
CA THR A 158 34.90 29.82 6.20
C THR A 158 36.11 29.30 5.40
N SER A 159 36.98 30.23 4.99
CA SER A 159 38.35 30.08 4.42
C SER A 159 38.53 29.42 3.03
N ASN A 160 38.94 30.24 2.05
CA ASN A 160 39.11 29.94 0.61
C ASN A 160 39.97 28.72 0.22
N THR A 161 40.90 28.24 1.05
CA THR A 161 41.72 27.04 0.71
C THR A 161 41.13 25.75 1.26
N THR A 162 40.42 25.83 2.39
CA THR A 162 39.57 24.73 2.88
C THR A 162 38.32 24.60 2.02
N THR A 163 37.76 25.73 1.55
CA THR A 163 36.62 25.76 0.62
C THR A 163 36.86 24.94 -0.63
N GLN A 164 38.08 24.90 -1.18
CA GLN A 164 38.33 24.14 -2.42
C GLN A 164 38.35 22.62 -2.19
N LYS A 165 39.01 22.13 -1.13
CA LYS A 165 38.93 20.70 -0.77
C LYS A 165 37.55 20.29 -0.29
N LEU A 166 36.83 21.20 0.37
CA LEU A 166 35.44 20.97 0.76
C LEU A 166 34.54 20.90 -0.48
N ASN A 167 34.76 21.77 -1.47
CA ASN A 167 34.05 21.75 -2.74
C ASN A 167 34.34 20.47 -3.53
N ASP A 168 35.59 19.98 -3.55
CA ASP A 168 35.92 18.69 -4.18
C ASP A 168 35.21 17.52 -3.44
N ILE A 169 35.12 17.56 -2.11
CA ILE A 169 34.38 16.57 -1.33
C ILE A 169 32.86 16.68 -1.58
N LEU A 170 32.34 17.91 -1.69
CA LEU A 170 30.95 18.20 -2.06
C LEU A 170 30.61 17.66 -3.45
N GLU A 171 31.48 17.86 -4.43
CA GLU A 171 31.26 17.38 -5.79
C GLU A 171 31.24 15.85 -5.82
N ASN A 172 32.10 15.18 -5.04
CA ASN A 172 32.05 13.73 -4.86
C ASN A 172 30.81 13.25 -4.07
N ILE A 173 30.34 13.99 -3.07
CA ILE A 173 29.12 13.67 -2.31
C ILE A 173 27.88 13.90 -3.18
N GLU A 174 27.82 14.96 -3.98
CA GLU A 174 26.76 15.22 -4.93
C GLU A 174 26.76 14.17 -6.06
N GLU A 175 27.93 13.73 -6.52
CA GLU A 175 28.03 12.63 -7.49
C GLU A 175 27.60 11.29 -6.87
N MET A 176 27.92 11.04 -5.60
CA MET A 176 27.42 9.89 -4.85
C MET A 176 25.91 9.97 -4.60
N ASP A 177 25.36 11.13 -4.22
CA ASP A 177 23.93 11.37 -4.01
C ASP A 177 23.18 11.21 -5.33
N LEU A 178 23.73 11.73 -6.44
CA LEU A 178 23.17 11.53 -7.78
C LEU A 178 23.24 10.07 -8.22
N THR A 179 24.30 9.35 -7.86
CA THR A 179 24.46 7.92 -8.18
C THR A 179 23.57 7.05 -7.31
N MET A 180 23.38 7.40 -6.04
CA MET A 180 22.47 6.73 -5.11
C MET A 180 21.02 7.05 -5.44
N MET A 181 20.67 8.28 -5.80
CA MET A 181 19.35 8.64 -6.34
C MET A 181 19.09 7.95 -7.67
N LYS A 182 20.09 7.81 -8.56
CA LYS A 182 19.94 7.02 -9.79
C LYS A 182 19.79 5.53 -9.51
N ALA A 183 20.51 4.99 -8.53
CA ALA A 183 20.41 3.60 -8.12
C ALA A 183 19.08 3.32 -7.42
N ASP A 184 18.58 4.23 -6.60
CA ASP A 184 17.29 4.18 -5.91
C ASP A 184 16.16 4.35 -6.91
N ASN A 185 16.28 5.28 -7.86
CA ASN A 185 15.32 5.43 -8.96
C ASN A 185 15.36 4.21 -9.88
N THR A 186 16.52 3.62 -10.17
CA THR A 186 16.62 2.37 -10.94
C THR A 186 16.06 1.18 -10.18
N THR A 187 16.23 1.13 -8.86
CA THR A 187 15.71 0.06 -8.00
C THR A 187 14.21 0.21 -7.86
N THR A 188 13.70 1.42 -7.64
CA THR A 188 12.28 1.77 -7.64
C THR A 188 11.65 1.49 -9.00
N GLN A 189 12.31 1.84 -10.10
CA GLN A 189 11.88 1.51 -11.46
C GLN A 189 11.79 0.00 -11.65
N LYS A 190 12.83 -0.76 -11.28
CA LYS A 190 12.80 -2.23 -11.36
C LYS A 190 11.75 -2.84 -10.43
N LEU A 191 11.51 -2.25 -9.27
CA LEU A 191 10.47 -2.71 -8.34
C LEU A 191 9.08 -2.45 -8.91
N ASN A 192 8.86 -1.29 -9.54
CA ASN A 192 7.63 -0.94 -10.23
C ASN A 192 7.44 -1.80 -11.48
N ASP A 193 8.48 -2.05 -12.27
CA ASP A 193 8.42 -2.98 -13.41
C ASP A 193 8.09 -4.40 -12.94
N ILE A 194 8.63 -4.85 -11.80
CA ILE A 194 8.27 -6.14 -11.18
C ILE A 194 6.83 -6.11 -10.68
N LEU A 195 6.38 -5.01 -10.06
CA LEU A 195 5.02 -4.86 -9.57
C LEU A 195 4.00 -4.87 -10.72
N GLU A 196 4.28 -4.14 -11.81
CA GLU A 196 3.47 -4.13 -13.03
C GLU A 196 3.46 -5.51 -13.70
N ASN A 197 4.58 -6.24 -13.69
CA ASN A 197 4.61 -7.62 -14.17
C ASN A 197 3.85 -8.59 -13.25
N ILE A 198 3.85 -8.38 -11.94
CA ILE A 198 3.06 -9.15 -10.97
C ILE A 198 1.58 -8.83 -11.15
N GLU A 199 1.19 -7.57 -11.34
CA GLU A 199 -0.19 -7.16 -11.63
C GLU A 199 -0.65 -7.69 -12.98
N ALA A 200 0.20 -7.69 -14.00
CA ALA A 200 -0.08 -8.29 -15.30
C ALA A 200 -0.17 -9.82 -15.22
N MET A 201 0.63 -10.47 -14.36
CA MET A 201 0.53 -11.90 -14.06
C MET A 201 -0.72 -12.23 -13.26
N ASP A 202 -1.13 -11.39 -12.31
CA ASP A 202 -2.37 -11.53 -11.55
C ASP A 202 -3.59 -11.28 -12.45
N GLN A 203 -3.48 -10.37 -13.42
CA GLN A 203 -4.50 -10.13 -14.43
C GLN A 203 -4.56 -11.25 -15.47
N THR A 204 -3.44 -11.82 -15.89
CA THR A 204 -3.44 -13.01 -16.77
C THR A 204 -3.81 -14.29 -16.05
N MET A 205 -3.54 -14.42 -14.74
CA MET A 205 -4.05 -15.49 -13.90
C MET A 205 -5.53 -15.31 -13.61
N MET A 206 -6.03 -14.09 -13.40
CA MET A 206 -7.46 -13.77 -13.33
C MET A 206 -8.16 -13.96 -14.68
N GLU A 207 -7.50 -13.74 -15.81
CA GLU A 207 -8.04 -14.02 -17.15
C GLU A 207 -8.00 -15.52 -17.47
N ALA A 208 -6.96 -16.25 -17.07
CA ALA A 208 -6.89 -17.70 -17.17
C ALA A 208 -7.88 -18.38 -16.21
N ASP A 209 -8.07 -17.83 -15.01
CA ASP A 209 -9.11 -18.23 -14.07
C ASP A 209 -10.49 -17.76 -14.52
N ASN A 210 -10.64 -16.64 -15.24
CA ASN A 210 -11.92 -16.28 -15.87
C ASN A 210 -12.24 -17.16 -17.06
N VAL A 211 -11.26 -17.60 -17.85
CA VAL A 211 -11.49 -18.55 -18.96
C VAL A 211 -11.77 -19.94 -18.41
N THR A 212 -11.09 -20.36 -17.34
CA THR A 212 -11.34 -21.64 -16.66
C THR A 212 -12.64 -21.60 -15.85
N MET A 213 -12.94 -20.48 -15.18
CA MET A 213 -14.22 -20.23 -14.53
C MET A 213 -15.33 -20.05 -15.53
N ASP A 214 -15.15 -19.39 -16.68
CA ASP A 214 -16.18 -19.26 -17.72
C ASP A 214 -16.41 -20.58 -18.44
N PHE A 215 -15.38 -21.41 -18.63
CA PHE A 215 -15.55 -22.78 -19.13
C PHE A 215 -16.27 -23.66 -18.09
N MET A 216 -15.94 -23.53 -16.80
CA MET A 216 -16.67 -24.16 -15.71
C MET A 216 -18.07 -23.56 -15.50
N LYS A 217 -18.29 -22.26 -15.77
CA LYS A 217 -19.59 -21.56 -15.74
C LYS A 217 -20.41 -21.95 -16.95
N MET A 218 -19.79 -22.28 -18.08
CA MET A 218 -20.45 -22.71 -19.30
C MET A 218 -20.85 -24.18 -19.19
N LEU A 219 -20.06 -25.01 -18.50
CA LEU A 219 -20.42 -26.36 -18.08
C LEU A 219 -21.41 -26.38 -16.89
N SER A 220 -21.36 -25.38 -15.99
CA SER A 220 -22.30 -25.21 -14.86
C SER A 220 -23.60 -24.49 -15.26
N ASN A 221 -23.62 -23.67 -16.31
CA ASN A 221 -24.80 -22.90 -16.73
C ASN A 221 -25.88 -23.76 -17.40
N GLU A 222 -25.58 -24.99 -17.82
CA GLU A 222 -26.62 -25.97 -18.17
C GLU A 222 -27.08 -26.82 -16.97
N VAL A 223 -26.37 -26.77 -15.83
CA VAL A 223 -26.73 -27.48 -14.58
C VAL A 223 -27.42 -26.56 -13.56
N GLU A 224 -27.28 -25.22 -13.68
CA GLU A 224 -27.81 -24.25 -12.71
C GLU A 224 -29.19 -23.67 -13.03
N ARG A 225 -29.86 -24.10 -14.09
CA ARG A 225 -31.23 -23.66 -14.39
C ARG A 225 -32.20 -24.76 -14.01
N CYS A 226 -33.14 -24.44 -13.13
CA CYS A 226 -34.30 -25.27 -12.91
C CYS A 226 -34.91 -25.63 -14.28
N PRO A 227 -35.28 -26.90 -14.52
CA PRO A 227 -35.81 -27.31 -15.81
C PRO A 227 -36.98 -26.42 -16.23
N LYS A 228 -37.24 -26.31 -17.53
CA LYS A 228 -38.34 -25.47 -18.04
C LYS A 228 -39.66 -25.84 -17.36
N GLY A 229 -40.35 -24.84 -16.80
CA GLY A 229 -41.60 -25.02 -16.05
C GLY A 229 -41.44 -25.18 -14.54
N TYR A 230 -40.21 -25.11 -14.02
CA TYR A 230 -39.93 -25.06 -12.59
C TYR A 230 -39.67 -23.63 -12.11
N LEU A 231 -40.03 -23.38 -10.86
CA LEU A 231 -39.80 -22.16 -10.09
C LEU A 231 -38.45 -22.25 -9.42
N LYS A 232 -37.54 -21.31 -9.72
CA LYS A 232 -36.28 -21.16 -9.00
C LYS A 232 -36.46 -20.13 -7.90
N ILE A 233 -36.15 -20.49 -6.66
CA ILE A 233 -36.06 -19.52 -5.57
C ILE A 233 -34.65 -18.92 -5.57
N PRO A 234 -34.48 -17.61 -5.85
CA PRO A 234 -33.15 -17.03 -6.04
C PRO A 234 -32.24 -17.20 -4.83
N ALA A 235 -32.79 -17.11 -3.62
CA ALA A 235 -32.03 -17.18 -2.38
C ALA A 235 -31.47 -18.59 -2.07
N SER A 236 -32.23 -19.64 -2.37
CA SER A 236 -31.86 -21.01 -2.01
C SER A 236 -31.40 -21.85 -3.21
N GLY A 237 -31.62 -21.38 -4.44
CA GLY A 237 -31.38 -22.15 -5.66
C GLY A 237 -32.35 -23.32 -5.86
N GLU A 238 -33.29 -23.55 -4.94
CA GLU A 238 -34.22 -24.68 -4.98
C GLU A 238 -35.20 -24.55 -6.15
N CYS A 239 -35.49 -25.69 -6.78
CA CYS A 239 -36.40 -25.80 -7.90
C CYS A 239 -37.71 -26.46 -7.49
N PHE A 240 -38.83 -25.77 -7.71
CA PHE A 240 -40.16 -26.25 -7.37
C PHE A 240 -41.07 -26.32 -8.59
N LYS A 241 -42.09 -27.17 -8.55
CA LYS A 241 -43.16 -27.23 -9.54
C LYS A 241 -44.50 -27.27 -8.83
N ILE A 242 -45.42 -26.39 -9.22
CA ILE A 242 -46.78 -26.33 -8.66
C ILE A 242 -47.76 -26.90 -9.67
N TYR A 243 -48.64 -27.78 -9.19
CA TYR A 243 -49.69 -28.39 -10.01
C TYR A 243 -51.04 -27.74 -9.69
N PHE A 244 -51.46 -26.80 -10.54
CA PHE A 244 -52.70 -26.02 -10.40
C PHE A 244 -53.95 -26.68 -11.02
N ASP A 245 -53.83 -27.92 -11.50
CA ASP A 245 -54.91 -28.60 -12.22
C ASP A 245 -56.10 -28.96 -11.33
N LYS A 246 -55.86 -29.35 -10.07
CA LYS A 246 -56.91 -29.58 -9.07
C LYS A 246 -56.39 -29.52 -7.63
N PHE A 247 -57.31 -29.26 -6.71
CA PHE A 247 -57.04 -29.44 -5.28
C PHE A 247 -56.92 -30.92 -4.93
N ARG A 248 -56.03 -31.19 -3.98
CA ARG A 248 -55.69 -32.53 -3.52
C ARG A 248 -55.66 -32.59 -2.00
N SER A 249 -55.93 -33.75 -1.45
CA SER A 249 -55.51 -34.09 -0.10
C SER A 249 -53.98 -34.12 -0.02
N TRP A 250 -53.44 -34.10 1.20
CA TRP A 250 -52.00 -34.14 1.40
C TRP A 250 -51.38 -35.42 0.81
N THR A 251 -52.05 -36.57 1.00
CA THR A 251 -51.59 -37.85 0.46
C THR A 251 -51.55 -37.86 -1.06
N GLU A 252 -52.61 -37.41 -1.73
CA GLU A 252 -52.68 -37.34 -3.20
C GLU A 252 -51.64 -36.37 -3.77
N ALA A 253 -51.37 -35.25 -3.09
CA ALA A 253 -50.32 -34.32 -3.51
C ALA A 253 -48.92 -34.97 -3.40
N ASN A 254 -48.67 -35.76 -2.35
CA ASN A 254 -47.40 -36.46 -2.17
C ASN A 254 -47.21 -37.57 -3.20
N GLU A 255 -48.27 -38.33 -3.48
CA GLU A 255 -48.29 -39.36 -4.52
C GLU A 255 -48.03 -38.75 -5.91
N LEU A 256 -48.63 -37.61 -6.23
CA LEU A 256 -48.35 -36.90 -7.48
C LEU A 256 -46.87 -36.52 -7.60
N CYS A 257 -46.28 -35.91 -6.57
CA CYS A 257 -44.87 -35.53 -6.64
C CYS A 257 -43.99 -36.75 -6.91
N ARG A 258 -44.25 -37.88 -6.24
CA ARG A 258 -43.51 -39.12 -6.47
C ARG A 258 -43.71 -39.69 -7.87
N ALA A 259 -44.92 -39.65 -8.41
CA ALA A 259 -45.24 -40.13 -9.75
C ALA A 259 -44.49 -39.34 -10.84
N GLU A 260 -44.19 -38.06 -10.57
CA GLU A 260 -43.44 -37.17 -11.45
C GLU A 260 -41.91 -37.26 -11.23
N GLY A 261 -41.42 -38.20 -10.40
CA GLY A 261 -40.01 -38.32 -10.07
C GLY A 261 -39.49 -37.19 -9.14
N LEU A 262 -40.39 -36.53 -8.42
CA LEU A 262 -40.10 -35.42 -7.50
C LEU A 262 -40.41 -35.82 -6.05
N THR A 263 -40.08 -34.93 -5.11
CA THR A 263 -40.52 -35.05 -3.72
C THR A 263 -41.50 -33.94 -3.37
N MET A 264 -42.38 -34.13 -2.38
CA MET A 264 -43.16 -33.02 -1.86
C MET A 264 -42.22 -32.01 -1.20
N ALA A 265 -42.49 -30.71 -1.39
CA ALA A 265 -41.55 -29.67 -1.05
C ALA A 265 -41.28 -29.52 0.46
N LYS A 266 -40.00 -29.32 0.78
CA LYS A 266 -39.48 -28.84 2.07
C LYS A 266 -38.56 -27.64 1.75
N PRO A 267 -39.12 -26.42 1.68
CA PRO A 267 -38.33 -25.24 1.31
C PRO A 267 -37.35 -24.86 2.42
N ASN A 268 -36.13 -24.47 2.03
CA ASN A 268 -35.15 -23.87 2.94
C ASN A 268 -35.55 -22.43 3.31
N ASP A 269 -36.14 -21.70 2.36
CA ASP A 269 -36.68 -20.36 2.57
C ASP A 269 -38.19 -20.29 2.23
N PRO A 270 -39.06 -20.68 3.18
CA PRO A 270 -40.50 -20.68 2.97
C PRO A 270 -41.10 -19.28 2.81
N VAL A 271 -40.45 -18.24 3.33
CA VAL A 271 -40.94 -16.85 3.26
C VAL A 271 -40.74 -16.33 1.83
N THR A 272 -39.54 -16.50 1.28
CA THR A 272 -39.25 -16.11 -0.10
C THR A 272 -40.09 -16.93 -1.08
N LEU A 273 -40.21 -18.25 -0.89
CA LEU A 273 -41.08 -19.10 -1.71
C LEU A 273 -42.53 -18.61 -1.70
N ARG A 274 -43.08 -18.29 -0.52
CA ARG A 274 -44.44 -17.78 -0.40
C ARG A 274 -44.63 -16.48 -1.19
N ASN A 275 -43.72 -15.53 -1.03
CA ASN A 275 -43.78 -14.24 -1.74
C ASN A 275 -43.71 -14.47 -3.25
N TYR A 276 -42.81 -15.35 -3.70
CA TYR A 276 -42.68 -15.70 -5.11
C TYR A 276 -43.99 -16.26 -5.69
N ILE A 277 -44.62 -17.22 -4.99
CA ILE A 277 -45.89 -17.82 -5.43
C ILE A 277 -46.98 -16.76 -5.51
N ASN A 278 -47.09 -15.90 -4.50
CA ASN A 278 -48.08 -14.83 -4.49
C ASN A 278 -47.84 -13.84 -5.65
N THR A 279 -46.61 -13.39 -5.89
CA THR A 279 -46.30 -12.43 -6.97
C THR A 279 -46.57 -13.00 -8.36
N HIS A 280 -46.25 -14.27 -8.60
CA HIS A 280 -46.33 -14.86 -9.94
C HIS A 280 -47.69 -15.48 -10.26
N TYR A 281 -48.40 -16.00 -9.27
CA TYR A 281 -49.68 -16.70 -9.46
C TYR A 281 -50.87 -15.96 -8.84
N GLY A 282 -50.62 -15.08 -7.87
CA GLY A 282 -51.62 -14.17 -7.30
C GLY A 282 -52.87 -14.86 -6.78
N TYR A 283 -53.96 -14.11 -6.77
CA TYR A 283 -55.30 -14.70 -6.71
C TYR A 283 -55.66 -15.17 -8.12
N PRO A 284 -55.65 -16.48 -8.41
CA PRO A 284 -55.97 -16.96 -9.74
C PRO A 284 -57.41 -16.59 -10.08
N THR A 285 -57.68 -16.44 -11.39
CA THR A 285 -59.03 -16.21 -11.94
C THR A 285 -60.06 -17.27 -11.53
N SER A 286 -59.60 -18.43 -11.03
CA SER A 286 -60.42 -19.50 -10.46
C SER A 286 -61.04 -19.17 -9.09
N GLY A 287 -60.76 -18.00 -8.50
CA GLY A 287 -61.45 -17.52 -7.30
C GLY A 287 -61.00 -18.16 -5.98
N LYS A 288 -59.80 -18.75 -5.93
CA LYS A 288 -59.25 -19.37 -4.71
C LYS A 288 -57.75 -19.18 -4.63
N TRP A 289 -57.23 -18.83 -3.47
CA TRP A 289 -55.79 -18.66 -3.26
C TRP A 289 -55.00 -19.96 -3.47
N PRO A 290 -53.76 -19.87 -4.00
CA PRO A 290 -52.93 -21.01 -4.33
C PRO A 290 -52.21 -21.56 -3.09
N TRP A 291 -52.95 -21.92 -2.04
CA TRP A 291 -52.34 -22.59 -0.88
C TRP A 291 -51.77 -23.93 -1.35
N VAL A 292 -50.59 -24.29 -0.84
CA VAL A 292 -49.88 -25.50 -1.26
C VAL A 292 -49.49 -26.37 -0.07
N TRP A 293 -49.58 -27.68 -0.24
CA TRP A 293 -49.09 -28.63 0.76
C TRP A 293 -47.55 -28.59 0.86
N LEU A 294 -47.05 -28.80 2.07
CA LEU A 294 -45.63 -29.01 2.36
C LEU A 294 -45.42 -30.41 2.93
N ALA A 295 -44.20 -30.95 2.78
CA ALA A 295 -43.84 -32.31 3.18
C ALA A 295 -43.70 -32.51 4.70
N ALA A 296 -44.63 -31.96 5.50
CA ALA A 296 -44.64 -32.11 6.94
C ALA A 296 -46.02 -32.53 7.46
N ARG A 297 -46.02 -33.41 8.45
CA ARG A 297 -47.21 -33.93 9.11
C ARG A 297 -47.03 -33.95 10.62
N SER A 298 -48.13 -33.77 11.36
CA SER A 298 -48.12 -33.92 12.81
C SER A 298 -47.94 -35.37 13.23
N THR A 299 -47.12 -35.60 14.25
CA THR A 299 -46.92 -36.89 14.93
C THR A 299 -47.91 -37.13 16.07
N GLY A 300 -48.76 -36.14 16.40
CA GLY A 300 -49.53 -36.13 17.65
C GLY A 300 -48.92 -35.21 18.72
N SER A 301 -47.65 -34.83 18.56
CA SER A 301 -46.92 -33.98 19.52
C SER A 301 -46.19 -32.82 18.86
N TYR A 302 -45.79 -32.95 17.59
CA TYR A 302 -45.14 -31.89 16.83
C TYR A 302 -45.27 -32.16 15.33
N PHE A 303 -44.99 -31.18 14.49
CA PHE A 303 -44.88 -31.38 13.05
C PHE A 303 -43.49 -31.90 12.68
N GLN A 304 -43.43 -32.83 11.75
CA GLN A 304 -42.18 -33.45 11.31
C GLN A 304 -42.10 -33.47 9.79
N TRP A 305 -40.97 -33.00 9.27
CA TRP A 305 -40.60 -33.14 7.87
C TRP A 305 -40.48 -34.62 7.52
N GLN A 306 -41.22 -35.05 6.51
CA GLN A 306 -41.21 -36.44 6.04
C GLN A 306 -39.91 -36.84 5.36
N PRO A 307 -39.21 -35.98 4.59
CA PRO A 307 -37.99 -36.37 3.89
C PRO A 307 -36.83 -36.76 4.81
N ASN A 308 -36.68 -36.09 5.97
CA ASN A 308 -35.50 -36.25 6.83
C ASN A 308 -35.80 -36.35 8.34
N GLY A 309 -37.07 -36.42 8.72
CA GLY A 309 -37.47 -36.50 10.13
C GLY A 309 -37.27 -35.20 10.93
N GLY A 310 -36.89 -34.10 10.28
CA GLY A 310 -36.63 -32.82 10.95
C GLY A 310 -37.87 -32.31 11.69
N ARG A 311 -37.70 -31.94 12.96
CA ARG A 311 -38.80 -31.47 13.82
C ARG A 311 -39.10 -29.99 13.59
N ILE A 312 -40.40 -29.66 13.50
CA ILE A 312 -40.95 -28.31 13.52
C ILE A 312 -41.66 -28.13 14.86
N THR A 313 -41.08 -27.34 15.76
CA THR A 313 -41.63 -27.09 17.09
C THR A 313 -42.83 -26.14 17.01
N SER A 314 -43.74 -26.20 17.99
CA SER A 314 -44.88 -25.27 18.10
C SER A 314 -44.46 -23.83 18.38
N SER A 315 -43.22 -23.63 18.82
CA SER A 315 -42.57 -22.33 19.05
C SER A 315 -41.88 -21.74 17.80
N SER A 316 -41.89 -22.44 16.66
CA SER A 316 -41.26 -21.91 15.44
C SER A 316 -41.84 -20.53 15.09
N PRO A 317 -41.00 -19.53 14.77
CA PRO A 317 -41.48 -18.20 14.40
C PRO A 317 -42.21 -18.20 13.05
N LEU A 318 -42.14 -19.29 12.29
CA LEU A 318 -42.77 -19.41 10.97
C LEU A 318 -44.27 -19.73 11.04
N TRP A 319 -44.81 -20.05 12.22
CA TRP A 319 -46.23 -20.35 12.37
C TRP A 319 -47.11 -19.11 12.29
N TRP A 320 -48.05 -19.11 11.34
CA TRP A 320 -49.15 -18.16 11.29
C TRP A 320 -50.03 -18.21 12.54
N SER A 321 -50.37 -19.44 12.93
CA SER A 321 -51.09 -19.78 14.15
C SER A 321 -50.47 -21.04 14.71
N SER A 322 -49.94 -20.95 15.93
CA SER A 322 -49.24 -22.07 16.56
C SER A 322 -50.16 -23.30 16.66
N PRO A 323 -49.70 -24.50 16.30
CA PRO A 323 -50.50 -25.73 16.40
C PRO A 323 -50.77 -26.21 17.83
N GLY A 324 -50.33 -25.47 18.86
CA GLY A 324 -50.38 -25.88 20.25
C GLY A 324 -49.34 -26.95 20.59
N SER A 325 -49.38 -27.49 21.81
CA SER A 325 -48.42 -28.49 22.31
C SER A 325 -48.67 -29.92 21.84
N SER A 326 -49.90 -30.23 21.42
CA SER A 326 -50.32 -31.59 21.05
C SER A 326 -51.22 -31.60 19.81
N PRO A 327 -50.70 -31.22 18.63
CA PRO A 327 -51.50 -31.26 17.41
C PRO A 327 -51.86 -32.69 17.04
N SER A 328 -53.13 -32.96 16.75
CA SER A 328 -53.59 -34.28 16.27
C SER A 328 -52.77 -34.76 15.07
N SER A 329 -52.46 -36.06 15.00
CA SER A 329 -51.70 -36.70 13.90
C SER A 329 -52.41 -36.70 12.54
N ARG A 330 -53.64 -36.19 12.50
CA ARG A 330 -54.42 -35.95 11.28
C ARG A 330 -54.12 -34.62 10.61
N TYR A 331 -53.26 -33.78 11.19
CA TYR A 331 -52.92 -32.47 10.63
C TYR A 331 -51.64 -32.51 9.78
N CYS A 332 -51.67 -31.78 8.68
CA CYS A 332 -50.59 -31.64 7.72
C CYS A 332 -50.26 -30.16 7.51
N LEU A 333 -48.99 -29.88 7.18
CA LEU A 333 -48.46 -28.53 7.01
C LEU A 333 -48.76 -28.02 5.59
N TYR A 334 -49.17 -26.76 5.49
CA TYR A 334 -49.31 -26.07 4.21
C TYR A 334 -48.72 -24.66 4.27
N LEU A 335 -48.40 -24.11 3.10
CA LEU A 335 -47.92 -22.76 2.92
C LEU A 335 -49.12 -21.84 2.63
N LEU A 336 -49.36 -20.85 3.48
CA LEU A 336 -50.32 -19.78 3.21
C LEU A 336 -49.75 -18.88 2.11
N THR A 337 -50.51 -18.56 1.08
CA THR A 337 -50.06 -17.73 -0.06
C THR A 337 -50.99 -16.55 -0.36
N GLU A 338 -51.98 -16.34 0.52
CA GLU A 338 -52.96 -15.26 0.41
C GLU A 338 -52.38 -13.88 0.77
N ASP A 339 -52.63 -12.88 -0.07
CA ASP A 339 -52.05 -11.53 0.05
C ASP A 339 -52.36 -10.82 1.37
N SER A 340 -53.59 -10.96 1.89
CA SER A 340 -53.98 -10.38 3.17
C SER A 340 -53.19 -10.96 4.35
N GLU A 341 -52.89 -12.26 4.28
CA GLU A 341 -52.07 -12.95 5.28
C GLU A 341 -50.60 -12.54 5.13
N LEU A 342 -50.07 -12.49 3.90
CA LEU A 342 -48.72 -11.98 3.64
C LEU A 342 -48.51 -10.58 4.26
N LYS A 343 -49.49 -9.68 4.11
CA LYS A 343 -49.42 -8.31 4.64
C LYS A 343 -49.47 -8.26 6.16
N SER A 344 -50.32 -9.06 6.80
CA SER A 344 -50.50 -8.96 8.25
C SER A 344 -49.47 -9.77 9.05
N LYS A 345 -48.94 -10.89 8.55
CA LYS A 345 -47.78 -11.58 9.16
C LYS A 345 -46.77 -12.04 8.09
N PRO A 346 -45.88 -11.12 7.65
CA PRO A 346 -44.97 -11.36 6.53
C PRO A 346 -43.88 -12.40 6.82
N GLN A 347 -43.67 -12.83 8.06
CA GLN A 347 -42.62 -13.81 8.40
C GLN A 347 -43.19 -15.16 8.85
N GLN A 348 -44.51 -15.36 8.75
CA GLN A 348 -45.19 -16.52 9.34
C GLN A 348 -45.93 -17.35 8.28
N PRO A 349 -45.23 -18.01 7.35
CA PRO A 349 -45.86 -18.64 6.18
C PRO A 349 -46.56 -19.97 6.48
N TYR A 350 -46.31 -20.59 7.63
CA TYR A 350 -46.80 -21.93 7.94
C TYR A 350 -48.16 -21.92 8.59
N SER A 351 -49.05 -22.78 8.09
CA SER A 351 -50.31 -23.12 8.73
C SER A 351 -50.55 -24.62 8.61
N TRP A 352 -51.63 -25.10 9.21
CA TRP A 352 -51.94 -26.51 9.28
C TRP A 352 -53.43 -26.78 9.08
N SER A 353 -53.76 -27.88 8.42
CA SER A 353 -55.13 -28.33 8.17
C SER A 353 -55.18 -29.85 8.15
N LEU A 354 -56.38 -30.42 8.22
CA LEU A 354 -56.55 -31.87 8.14
C LEU A 354 -55.91 -32.39 6.85
N CYS A 355 -55.10 -33.44 6.93
CA CYS A 355 -54.46 -34.05 5.76
C CYS A 355 -55.48 -34.49 4.71
N SER A 356 -56.72 -34.79 5.14
CA SER A 356 -57.86 -35.19 4.32
C SER A 356 -58.82 -34.04 3.98
N TYR A 357 -58.38 -32.78 4.13
CA TYR A 357 -59.24 -31.61 3.90
C TYR A 357 -59.83 -31.64 2.48
N SER A 358 -61.16 -31.67 2.37
CA SER A 358 -61.89 -31.83 1.11
C SER A 358 -61.86 -30.59 0.21
N GLY A 359 -61.60 -29.42 0.78
CA GLY A 359 -61.31 -28.21 -0.01
C GLY A 359 -59.97 -28.31 -0.73
N GLY A 360 -59.06 -29.17 -0.22
CA GLY A 360 -57.72 -29.48 -0.70
C GLY A 360 -56.81 -28.27 -0.89
N PHE A 361 -55.53 -28.55 -1.10
CA PHE A 361 -54.53 -27.55 -1.50
C PHE A 361 -53.81 -28.05 -2.76
N TYR A 362 -53.09 -27.17 -3.45
CA TYR A 362 -52.31 -27.57 -4.61
C TYR A 362 -51.06 -28.35 -4.19
N ALA A 363 -50.57 -29.21 -5.09
CA ALA A 363 -49.32 -29.91 -4.87
C ALA A 363 -48.14 -28.99 -5.21
N LEU A 364 -47.22 -28.84 -4.26
CA LEU A 364 -45.92 -28.22 -4.48
C LEU A 364 -44.86 -29.32 -4.38
N CYS A 365 -44.21 -29.59 -5.50
CA CYS A 365 -43.16 -30.58 -5.61
C CYS A 365 -41.80 -29.89 -5.72
N GLN A 366 -40.76 -30.53 -5.20
CA GLN A 366 -39.37 -30.08 -5.21
C GLN A 366 -38.53 -31.08 -6.01
N LEU A 367 -37.68 -30.53 -6.86
CA LEU A 367 -36.62 -31.29 -7.51
C LEU A 367 -35.50 -31.50 -6.49
N VAL A 368 -35.19 -32.76 -6.20
CA VAL A 368 -34.05 -33.11 -5.34
C VAL A 368 -32.85 -33.24 -6.26
N SER A 369 -31.87 -32.35 -6.12
CA SER A 369 -30.55 -32.57 -6.71
C SER A 369 -29.90 -33.74 -5.97
N GLU A 370 -29.61 -34.82 -6.68
CA GLU A 370 -28.89 -35.99 -6.14
C GLU A 370 -27.47 -35.63 -5.67
#